data_AF-A0A6C0J1M2-F1
#
_entry.id   AF-A0A6C0J1M2-F1
#
_cell.length_a   1.000
_cell.length_b   1.000
_cell.length_c   1.000
_cell.angle_alpha   90.00
_cell.angle_beta   90.00
_cell.angle_gamma   90.00
#
_symmetry.space_group_name_H-M   'P 1'
#
loop_
_entity.id
_entity.type
_entity.pdbx_description
1 polymer ?
#
loop_
_entity_poly.entity_id
_entity_poly.type
_entity_poly.pdbx_seq_one_letter_code
_entity_poly.pdbx_strand_id
1 'polypeptide(L)'
;MKEFPKKINVDNKSNFPDFLFNSNLAYLRREITENVLKGNEENYFDLEQFKTSFNLTIETITSMVETVRIELGDLGWNTKLSFGKTALFIYSTEEPPSNCYEDEF
;
A
#
# COMPACT_ATOMS: atom_id res chain seq x y z
N MET A 1 -10.48 -0.78 -17.05
CA MET A 1 -10.35 0.49 -17.82
C MET A 1 -11.04 0.28 -19.16
N LYS A 2 -11.95 1.17 -19.61
CA LYS A 2 -12.75 0.96 -20.85
C LYS A 2 -12.10 1.55 -22.10
N GLU A 3 -11.25 2.57 -21.94
CA GLU A 3 -10.52 3.24 -23.02
C GLU A 3 -9.10 3.58 -22.55
N PHE A 4 -8.18 3.74 -23.50
CA PHE A 4 -6.81 4.15 -23.20
C PHE A 4 -6.76 5.61 -22.72
N PRO A 5 -6.03 5.95 -21.64
CA PRO A 5 -6.04 7.30 -21.09
C PRO A 5 -5.43 8.32 -22.05
N LYS A 6 -6.25 9.25 -22.55
CA LYS A 6 -5.80 10.34 -23.46
C LYS A 6 -4.70 11.23 -22.87
N LYS A 7 -4.57 11.28 -21.54
CA LYS A 7 -3.50 11.99 -20.82
C LYS A 7 -2.11 11.37 -21.01
N ILE A 8 -2.03 10.08 -21.37
CA ILE A 8 -0.79 9.40 -21.71
C ILE A 8 -0.53 9.66 -23.20
N ASN A 9 0.02 10.84 -23.48
CA ASN A 9 0.39 11.28 -24.82
C ASN A 9 1.82 11.84 -24.82
N VAL A 10 2.35 12.06 -26.02
CA VAL A 10 3.76 12.45 -26.22
C VAL A 10 4.09 13.79 -25.56
N ASP A 11 3.12 14.70 -25.51
CA ASP A 11 3.27 16.05 -24.97
C ASP A 11 3.39 16.05 -23.44
N ASN A 12 2.84 15.03 -22.77
CA ASN A 12 2.84 14.90 -21.31
C ASN A 12 3.86 13.89 -20.76
N LYS A 13 4.85 13.48 -21.56
CA LYS A 13 5.86 12.47 -21.15
C LYS A 13 6.57 12.80 -19.84
N SER A 14 6.84 14.08 -19.59
CA SER A 14 7.47 14.54 -18.33
C SER A 14 6.65 14.16 -17.09
N ASN A 15 5.33 14.00 -17.23
CA ASN A 15 4.40 13.73 -16.14
C ASN A 15 4.15 12.22 -15.96
N PHE A 16 4.71 11.36 -16.82
CA PHE A 16 4.48 9.92 -16.76
C PHE A 16 4.93 9.29 -15.44
N PRO A 17 6.07 9.68 -14.82
CA PRO A 17 6.43 9.19 -13.49
C PRO A 17 5.33 9.45 -12.45
N ASP A 18 4.78 10.66 -12.43
CA ASP A 18 3.68 11.01 -11.51
C ASP A 18 2.40 10.23 -11.82
N PHE A 19 2.08 10.03 -13.11
CA PHE A 19 0.93 9.22 -13.51
C PHE A 19 1.09 7.76 -13.08
N LEU A 20 2.29 7.21 -13.22
CA LEU A 20 2.62 5.85 -12.80
C LEU A 20 2.53 5.73 -11.28
N PHE A 21 3.13 6.67 -10.54
CA PHE A 21 3.03 6.73 -9.08
C PHE A 21 1.56 6.73 -8.63
N ASN A 22 0.75 7.64 -9.15
CA ASN A 22 -0.66 7.75 -8.80
C ASN A 22 -1.47 6.49 -9.18
N SER A 23 -1.14 5.86 -10.31
CA SER A 23 -1.80 4.61 -10.71
C SER A 23 -1.45 3.47 -9.76
N ASN A 24 -0.18 3.32 -9.38
CA ASN A 24 0.27 2.28 -8.48
C ASN A 24 -0.29 2.49 -7.06
N LEU A 25 -0.35 3.73 -6.59
CA LEU A 25 -1.01 4.07 -5.33
C LEU A 25 -2.51 3.70 -5.35
N ALA A 26 -3.21 3.93 -6.48
CA ALA A 26 -4.60 3.52 -6.62
C ALA A 26 -4.76 1.99 -6.57
N TYR A 27 -3.83 1.22 -7.14
CA TYR A 27 -3.82 -0.24 -7.02
C TYR A 27 -3.55 -0.70 -5.59
N LEU A 28 -2.57 -0.09 -4.91
CA LEU A 28 -2.28 -0.38 -3.50
C LEU A 28 -3.51 -0.16 -2.62
N ARG A 29 -4.17 1.01 -2.76
CA ARG A 29 -5.42 1.31 -2.04
C ARG A 29 -6.49 0.27 -2.29
N ARG A 30 -6.66 -0.18 -3.54
CA ARG A 30 -7.63 -1.22 -3.88
C ARG A 30 -7.34 -2.53 -3.16
N GLU A 31 -6.10 -3.02 -3.23
CA GLU A 31 -5.75 -4.31 -2.63
C GLU A 31 -5.81 -4.27 -1.10
N ILE A 32 -5.41 -3.14 -0.50
CA ILE A 32 -5.58 -2.91 0.94
C ILE A 32 -7.06 -2.88 1.32
N THR A 33 -7.89 -2.17 0.55
CA THR A 33 -9.35 -2.14 0.78
C THR A 33 -9.94 -3.54 0.73
N GLU A 34 -9.56 -4.33 -0.26
CA GLU A 34 -9.98 -5.74 -0.36
C GLU A 34 -9.48 -6.57 0.83
N ASN A 35 -8.25 -6.33 1.32
CA ASN A 35 -7.74 -7.01 2.51
C ASN A 35 -8.56 -6.68 3.76
N VAL A 36 -8.85 -5.38 3.98
CA VAL A 36 -9.69 -4.92 5.11
C VAL A 36 -11.10 -5.50 5.01
N LEU A 37 -11.71 -5.51 3.83
CA LEU A 37 -13.07 -6.04 3.62
C LEU A 37 -13.18 -7.55 3.83
N LYS A 38 -12.08 -8.31 3.75
CA LYS A 38 -12.07 -9.74 4.13
C LYS A 38 -12.25 -9.93 5.63
N GLY A 39 -11.98 -8.91 6.45
CA GLY A 39 -12.27 -8.90 7.89
C GLY A 39 -11.40 -9.80 8.76
N ASN A 40 -10.29 -10.34 8.24
CA ASN A 40 -9.33 -11.10 9.03
C ASN A 40 -8.13 -10.21 9.39
N GLU A 41 -8.15 -9.62 10.57
CA GLU A 41 -7.12 -8.70 11.07
C GLU A 41 -5.78 -9.40 11.38
N GLU A 42 -5.78 -10.73 11.55
CA GLU A 42 -4.55 -11.53 11.68
C GLU A 42 -3.77 -11.61 10.36
N ASN A 43 -4.39 -11.28 9.21
CA ASN A 43 -3.68 -11.24 7.94
C ASN A 43 -2.95 -9.91 7.76
N TYR A 44 -1.70 -9.98 7.31
CA TYR A 44 -0.98 -8.82 6.82
C TYR A 44 -1.08 -8.69 5.30
N PHE A 45 -0.89 -7.47 4.82
CA PHE A 45 -0.66 -7.18 3.42
C PHE A 45 0.84 -7.26 3.10
N ASP A 46 1.21 -8.06 2.10
CA ASP A 46 2.60 -8.28 1.69
C ASP A 46 3.09 -7.15 0.77
N LEU A 47 3.88 -6.23 1.35
CA LEU A 47 4.45 -5.09 0.65
C LEU A 47 5.57 -5.48 -0.30
N GLU A 48 6.29 -6.57 -0.04
CA GLU A 48 7.39 -7.04 -0.87
C GLU A 48 6.86 -7.65 -2.17
N GLN A 49 5.79 -8.44 -2.06
CA GLN A 49 5.07 -8.98 -3.20
C GLN A 49 4.50 -7.86 -4.07
N PHE A 50 3.89 -6.83 -3.47
CA PHE A 50 3.35 -5.69 -4.20
C PHE A 50 4.47 -4.90 -4.89
N LYS A 51 5.54 -4.57 -4.16
CA LYS A 51 6.73 -3.86 -4.69
C LYS A 51 7.30 -4.58 -5.91
N THR A 52 7.46 -5.90 -5.83
CA THR A 52 7.98 -6.74 -6.91
C THR A 52 7.03 -6.76 -8.11
N SER A 53 5.72 -6.92 -7.87
CA SER A 53 4.70 -6.99 -8.93
C SER A 53 4.61 -5.70 -9.76
N PHE A 54 4.89 -4.55 -9.14
CA PHE A 54 4.87 -3.24 -9.79
C PHE A 54 6.26 -2.65 -10.06
N ASN A 55 7.34 -3.42 -9.83
CA ASN A 55 8.74 -3.01 -9.98
C ASN A 55 9.07 -1.65 -9.33
N LEU A 56 8.65 -1.48 -8.08
CA LEU A 56 8.80 -0.23 -7.32
C LEU A 56 10.15 -0.17 -6.61
N THR A 57 10.68 1.04 -6.44
CA THR A 57 11.81 1.28 -5.53
C THR A 57 11.33 1.26 -4.08
N ILE A 58 12.28 1.09 -3.14
CA ILE A 58 11.99 1.10 -1.70
C ILE A 58 11.40 2.46 -1.28
N GLU A 59 11.92 3.56 -1.81
CA GLU A 59 11.44 4.92 -1.52
C GLU A 59 10.01 5.12 -2.02
N THR A 60 9.71 4.59 -3.20
CA THR A 60 8.41 4.70 -3.84
C THR A 60 7.34 3.94 -3.03
N ILE A 61 7.58 2.67 -2.70
CA ILE A 61 6.62 1.89 -1.92
C ILE A 61 6.46 2.47 -0.50
N THR A 62 7.55 2.92 0.13
CA THR A 62 7.50 3.54 1.46
C THR A 62 6.60 4.77 1.46
N SER A 63 6.73 5.63 0.45
CA SER A 63 5.91 6.85 0.31
C SER A 63 4.42 6.52 0.08
N MET A 64 4.14 5.50 -0.73
CA MET A 64 2.77 5.04 -0.97
C MET A 64 2.14 4.44 0.29
N VAL A 65 2.87 3.59 1.00
CA VAL A 65 2.41 2.95 2.24
C VAL A 65 2.12 4.00 3.30
N GLU A 66 2.99 4.99 3.48
CA GLU A 66 2.75 6.05 4.46
C GLU A 66 1.49 6.85 4.13
N THR A 67 1.25 7.14 2.84
CA THR A 67 0.01 7.79 2.39
C THR A 67 -1.22 6.97 2.77
N VAL A 68 -1.21 5.66 2.51
CA VAL A 68 -2.36 4.79 2.84
C VAL A 68 -2.52 4.62 4.35
N ARG A 69 -1.43 4.59 5.13
CA ARG A 69 -1.50 4.50 6.59
C ARG A 69 -2.17 5.73 7.21
N ILE A 70 -1.88 6.92 6.70
CA ILE A 70 -2.57 8.15 7.11
C ILE A 70 -4.07 8.04 6.79
N GLU A 71 -4.42 7.65 5.56
CA GLU A 71 -5.82 7.51 5.13
C GLU A 71 -6.59 6.47 5.96
N LEU A 72 -5.95 5.36 6.32
CA LEU A 72 -6.53 4.35 7.21
C LEU A 72 -6.71 4.88 8.64
N GLY A 73 -5.72 5.63 9.15
CA GLY A 73 -5.80 6.29 10.45
C GLY A 73 -6.96 7.29 10.54
N ASP A 74 -7.20 8.07 9.49
CA ASP A 74 -8.34 8.99 9.39
C ASP A 74 -9.70 8.28 9.43
N LEU A 75 -9.73 7.00 9.05
CA LEU A 75 -10.91 6.13 9.13
C LEU A 75 -11.03 5.38 10.46
N GLY A 76 -10.07 5.56 11.38
CA GLY A 76 -10.04 4.92 12.70
C GLY A 76 -9.35 3.56 12.75
N TRP A 77 -8.61 3.18 11.72
CA TRP A 77 -7.82 1.93 11.72
C TRP A 77 -6.43 2.14 12.30
N ASN A 78 -5.96 1.15 13.06
CA ASN A 78 -4.57 1.06 13.46
C ASN A 78 -3.75 0.34 12.39
N THR A 79 -2.50 0.76 12.20
CA THR A 79 -1.59 0.14 11.24
C THR A 79 -0.21 -0.10 11.84
N LYS A 80 0.38 -1.26 11.56
CA LYS A 80 1.74 -1.60 12.01
C LYS A 80 2.54 -2.27 10.90
N LEU A 81 3.80 -1.90 10.79
CA LEU A 81 4.76 -2.54 9.89
C LEU A 81 5.53 -3.62 10.66
N SER A 82 5.70 -4.79 10.05
CA SER A 82 6.40 -5.95 10.61
C SER A 82 7.35 -6.57 9.59
N PHE A 83 8.13 -7.58 10.02
CA PHE A 83 9.01 -8.38 9.16
C PHE A 83 9.95 -7.51 8.30
N GLY A 84 10.78 -6.69 8.96
CA GLY A 84 11.66 -5.75 8.25
C GLY A 84 10.93 -4.71 7.38
N LYS A 85 9.70 -4.33 7.73
CA LYS A 85 8.81 -3.40 6.99
C LYS A 85 8.28 -3.95 5.66
N THR A 86 8.26 -5.29 5.51
CA THR A 86 7.70 -5.95 4.33
C THR A 86 6.24 -6.35 4.51
N ALA A 87 5.71 -6.29 5.74
CA ALA A 87 4.31 -6.59 6.04
C ALA A 87 3.60 -5.38 6.63
N LEU A 88 2.37 -5.12 6.17
CA LEU A 88 1.46 -4.13 6.73
C LEU A 88 0.27 -4.83 7.40
N PHE A 89 0.18 -4.72 8.72
CA PHE A 89 -0.97 -5.13 9.51
C PHE A 89 -1.96 -3.97 9.63
N ILE A 90 -3.26 -4.28 9.55
CA ILE A 90 -4.38 -3.35 9.68
C ILE A 90 -5.40 -3.97 10.62
N TYR A 91 -5.71 -3.30 11.72
CA TYR A 91 -6.51 -3.85 12.81
C TYR A 91 -7.31 -2.75 13.53
N SER A 92 -8.40 -3.15 14.18
CA SER A 92 -9.32 -2.23 14.87
C SER A 92 -9.12 -2.20 16.40
N THR A 93 -8.38 -3.15 16.95
CA THR A 93 -8.06 -3.25 18.38
C THR A 93 -6.96 -2.30 18.82
N GLU A 94 -6.83 -2.05 20.14
CA GLU A 94 -5.74 -1.24 20.70
C GLU A 94 -4.37 -1.91 20.52
N GLU A 95 -4.32 -3.23 20.66
CA GLU A 95 -3.10 -4.01 20.49
C GLU A 95 -3.04 -4.63 19.08
N PRO A 96 -1.84 -4.75 18.48
CA PRO A 96 -1.67 -5.40 17.20
C PRO A 96 -1.96 -6.91 17.29
N PRO A 97 -2.24 -7.57 16.15
CA PRO A 97 -2.38 -9.01 16.06
C PRO A 97 -1.17 -9.76 16.65
N SER A 98 -1.41 -10.95 17.22
CA SER A 98 -0.36 -11.69 17.95
C SER A 98 0.80 -12.15 17.07
N ASN A 99 0.57 -12.26 15.77
CA ASN A 99 1.60 -12.59 14.77
C ASN A 99 2.37 -11.36 14.25
N CYS A 100 2.09 -10.16 14.76
CA CYS A 100 2.79 -8.94 14.42
C CYS A 100 4.11 -8.83 15.21
N TYR A 101 5.13 -9.57 14.77
CA TYR A 101 6.46 -9.56 15.38
C TYR A 101 7.27 -8.34 14.92
N GLU A 102 7.85 -7.60 15.86
CA GLU A 102 8.95 -6.69 15.55
C GLU A 102 10.22 -7.54 15.45
N ASP A 103 10.87 -7.53 14.28
CA ASP A 103 12.24 -8.02 14.21
C ASP A 103 13.10 -7.03 15.02
N GLU A 104 13.43 -7.38 16.26
CA GLU A 104 14.60 -6.81 16.93
C GLU A 104 15.82 -7.18 16.08
N PHE A 105 16.45 -6.16 15.49
CA PHE A 105 17.73 -6.29 14.79
C PHE A 105 18.86 -6.69 15.75
#